data_AF-A0A0Q4NGD3-F1
#
_entry.id   AF-A0A0Q4NGD3-F1
#
_cell.length_a   1.000
_cell.length_b   1.000
_cell.length_c   1.000
_cell.angle_alpha   90.00
_cell.angle_beta   90.00
_cell.angle_gamma   90.00
#
_symmetry.space_group_name_H-M   'P 1'
#
loop_
_entity.id
_entity.type
_entity.pdbx_description
1 polymer ?
#
loop_
_entity_poly.entity_id
_entity_poly.type
_entity_poly.pdbx_seq_one_letter_code
_entity_poly.pdbx_strand_id
1 'polypeptide(L)'
;MTSFRAEMHNLFLAAIPADQLNNRNINITFQHYGWDGKGGRSMQDVGEEYFLTRERVRQVATKCSRQMAEQADKHLSTLPGMLSIINQMAPAKAERIEAHLRAHGLGDDALEGVLNAAKQFNRVGKHLRVATEFNQRFVILPDMEGSAAKVLAKARKLTSNVGMTAVRDLLPYVPGIPERQALDYIRDVIAIREDAVWLDEGKNWVWFSETPRNRLITCLHRMLSTFSSVTLEGIRQGANRYYRKGAKTPAELLAPPAVIKSFLLSWGQATCSDAGIVRKSPNFNPSKEVLDFERLIVDYIISRPGKVAREKELENMLVPEAEDKTPHPKKRNFSNALNYSPLISKGRNRGEYIANGAI
;
A
#
# COMPACT_ATOMS: atom_id res chain seq x y z
N MET A 1 -29.62 15.27 -20.54
CA MET A 1 -28.88 14.08 -20.97
C MET A 1 -29.62 12.86 -20.47
N THR A 2 -29.76 11.83 -21.31
CA THR A 2 -30.43 10.57 -20.94
C THR A 2 -29.45 9.72 -20.14
N SER A 3 -29.77 9.37 -18.89
CA SER A 3 -28.93 8.49 -18.06
C SER A 3 -28.86 7.07 -18.63
N PHE A 4 -27.79 6.32 -18.35
CA PHE A 4 -27.66 4.91 -18.77
C PHE A 4 -28.86 4.06 -18.32
N ARG A 5 -29.35 4.22 -17.08
CA ARG A 5 -30.62 3.60 -16.63
C ARG A 5 -31.81 3.89 -17.53
N ALA A 6 -31.96 5.14 -17.99
CA ALA A 6 -33.06 5.53 -18.88
C ALA A 6 -32.88 4.94 -20.29
N GLU A 7 -31.64 4.84 -20.79
CA GLU A 7 -31.33 4.12 -22.03
C GLU A 7 -31.69 2.64 -21.92
N MET A 8 -31.36 1.98 -20.80
CA MET A 8 -31.74 0.59 -20.56
C MET A 8 -33.25 0.37 -20.54
N HIS A 9 -33.99 1.28 -19.90
CA HIS A 9 -35.46 1.24 -19.89
C HIS A 9 -36.05 1.45 -21.28
N ASN A 10 -35.54 2.41 -22.04
CA ASN A 10 -35.96 2.65 -23.43
C ASN A 10 -35.64 1.46 -24.35
N LEU A 11 -34.47 0.85 -24.18
CA LEU A 11 -34.09 -0.38 -24.88
C LEU A 11 -35.08 -1.51 -24.59
N PHE A 12 -35.47 -1.68 -23.32
CA PHE A 12 -36.44 -2.70 -22.95
C PHE A 12 -37.79 -2.46 -23.65
N LEU A 13 -38.32 -1.23 -23.58
CA LEU A 13 -39.60 -0.88 -24.20
C LEU A 13 -39.60 -1.06 -25.72
N ALA A 14 -38.46 -0.81 -26.38
CA ALA A 14 -38.32 -0.95 -27.81
C ALA A 14 -38.14 -2.42 -28.26
N ALA A 15 -37.52 -3.25 -27.41
CA ALA A 15 -37.20 -4.64 -27.73
C ALA A 15 -38.30 -5.65 -27.36
N ILE A 16 -39.19 -5.33 -26.42
CA ILE A 16 -40.21 -6.26 -25.93
C ILE A 16 -41.59 -5.87 -26.49
N PRO A 17 -42.25 -6.75 -27.25
CA PRO A 17 -43.61 -6.50 -27.77
C PRO A 17 -44.61 -6.15 -26.67
N ALA A 18 -45.55 -5.26 -26.96
CA ALA A 18 -46.50 -4.72 -25.97
C ALA A 18 -47.33 -5.81 -25.27
N ASP A 19 -47.70 -6.87 -25.97
CA ASP A 19 -48.42 -8.04 -25.48
C ASP A 19 -47.58 -8.92 -24.53
N GLN A 20 -46.25 -8.76 -24.54
CA GLN A 20 -45.30 -9.48 -23.69
C GLN A 20 -44.73 -8.62 -22.56
N LEU A 21 -45.13 -7.33 -22.47
CA LEU A 21 -44.69 -6.43 -21.42
C LEU A 21 -45.21 -6.92 -20.06
N ASN A 22 -44.26 -7.36 -19.24
CA ASN A 22 -44.53 -7.75 -17.86
C ASN A 22 -43.58 -6.99 -16.94
N ASN A 23 -44.11 -6.00 -16.22
CA ASN A 23 -43.36 -5.16 -15.29
C ASN A 23 -42.57 -5.96 -14.24
N ARG A 24 -43.08 -7.13 -13.83
CA ARG A 24 -42.36 -8.02 -12.92
C ARG A 24 -41.07 -8.56 -13.57
N ASN A 25 -41.15 -9.00 -14.82
CA ASN A 25 -39.99 -9.55 -15.53
C ASN A 25 -38.94 -8.47 -15.82
N ILE A 26 -39.38 -7.22 -16.07
CA ILE A 26 -38.49 -6.05 -16.16
C ILE A 26 -37.73 -5.89 -14.86
N ASN A 27 -38.44 -5.77 -13.75
CA ASN A 27 -37.84 -5.51 -12.46
C ASN A 27 -36.89 -6.64 -12.05
N ILE A 28 -37.27 -7.91 -12.27
CA ILE A 28 -36.40 -9.07 -12.04
C ILE A 28 -35.10 -8.93 -12.85
N THR A 29 -35.20 -8.61 -14.14
CA THR A 29 -34.05 -8.50 -15.04
C THR A 29 -33.15 -7.32 -14.63
N PHE A 30 -33.73 -6.16 -14.36
CA PHE A 30 -33.02 -4.95 -14.01
C PHE A 30 -32.34 -5.06 -12.65
N GLN A 31 -33.03 -5.57 -11.64
CA GLN A 31 -32.44 -5.80 -10.32
C GLN A 31 -31.33 -6.85 -10.37
N HIS A 32 -31.50 -7.93 -11.15
CA HIS A 32 -30.47 -8.96 -11.25
C HIS A 32 -29.19 -8.42 -11.91
N TYR A 33 -29.31 -7.81 -13.08
CA TYR A 33 -28.15 -7.30 -13.80
C TYR A 33 -27.63 -5.95 -13.29
N GLY A 34 -28.40 -5.22 -12.47
CA GLY A 34 -28.05 -3.89 -11.96
C GLY A 34 -28.36 -2.76 -12.93
N TRP A 35 -29.22 -2.98 -13.92
CA TRP A 35 -29.62 -1.98 -14.91
C TRP A 35 -30.61 -0.94 -14.35
N ASP A 36 -31.04 -1.12 -13.10
CA ASP A 36 -31.75 -0.10 -12.31
C ASP A 36 -30.81 0.91 -11.64
N GLY A 37 -29.49 0.77 -11.83
CA GLY A 37 -28.45 1.63 -11.28
C GLY A 37 -27.95 1.21 -9.89
N LYS A 38 -28.46 0.11 -9.31
CA LYS A 38 -28.21 -0.27 -7.91
C LYS A 38 -27.13 -1.35 -7.69
N GLY A 39 -26.37 -1.71 -8.72
CA GLY A 39 -25.20 -2.59 -8.58
C GLY A 39 -25.47 -4.09 -8.77
N GLY A 40 -26.70 -4.46 -9.13
CA GLY A 40 -27.07 -5.85 -9.41
C GLY A 40 -27.22 -6.69 -8.14
N ARG A 41 -27.99 -7.78 -8.25
CA ARG A 41 -28.31 -8.67 -7.13
C ARG A 41 -28.20 -10.12 -7.54
N SER A 42 -27.93 -10.99 -6.57
CA SER A 42 -27.87 -12.42 -6.85
C SER A 42 -29.25 -12.91 -7.33
N MET A 43 -29.25 -13.93 -8.20
CA MET A 43 -30.50 -14.55 -8.65
C MET A 43 -31.30 -15.16 -7.48
N GLN A 44 -30.62 -15.51 -6.39
CA GLN A 44 -31.24 -16.01 -5.17
C GLN A 44 -31.99 -14.88 -4.45
N ASP A 45 -31.33 -13.74 -4.20
CA ASP A 45 -31.93 -12.60 -3.48
C ASP A 45 -33.13 -12.03 -4.25
N VAL A 46 -33.02 -11.95 -5.58
CA VAL A 46 -34.15 -11.54 -6.43
C VAL A 46 -35.24 -12.62 -6.41
N GLY A 47 -34.87 -13.91 -6.41
CA GLY A 47 -35.82 -15.01 -6.33
C GLY A 47 -36.67 -14.94 -5.07
N GLU A 48 -36.03 -14.73 -3.92
CA GLU A 48 -36.70 -14.59 -2.63
C GLU A 48 -37.70 -13.44 -2.61
N GLU A 49 -37.33 -12.26 -3.13
CA GLU A 49 -38.22 -11.10 -3.21
C GLU A 49 -39.48 -11.33 -4.05
N TYR A 50 -39.36 -12.11 -5.13
CA TYR A 50 -40.46 -12.39 -6.07
C TYR A 50 -41.12 -13.75 -5.85
N PHE A 51 -40.76 -14.49 -4.78
CA PHE A 51 -41.21 -15.85 -4.51
C PHE A 51 -40.95 -16.83 -5.67
N LEU A 52 -39.76 -16.73 -6.27
CA LEU A 52 -39.29 -17.53 -7.40
C LEU A 52 -38.02 -18.30 -7.03
N THR A 53 -37.80 -19.43 -7.71
CA THR A 53 -36.52 -20.12 -7.62
C THR A 53 -35.43 -19.33 -8.35
N ARG A 54 -34.18 -19.49 -7.90
CA ARG A 54 -32.98 -18.99 -8.60
C ARG A 54 -33.00 -19.30 -10.11
N GLU A 55 -33.37 -20.52 -10.46
CA GLU A 55 -33.44 -20.97 -11.85
C GLU A 55 -34.52 -20.24 -12.64
N ARG A 56 -35.67 -19.94 -12.01
CA ARG A 56 -36.72 -19.17 -12.68
C ARG A 56 -36.30 -17.73 -12.93
N VAL A 57 -35.61 -17.09 -11.99
CA VAL A 57 -35.01 -15.76 -12.18
C VAL A 57 -34.03 -15.78 -13.36
N ARG A 58 -33.13 -16.78 -13.42
CA ARG A 58 -32.19 -16.94 -14.54
C ARG A 58 -32.90 -16.99 -15.89
N GLN A 59 -33.95 -17.80 -16.00
CA GLN A 59 -34.72 -17.95 -17.24
C GLN A 59 -35.37 -16.64 -17.67
N VAL A 60 -36.00 -15.92 -16.73
CA VAL A 60 -36.64 -14.63 -17.02
C VAL A 60 -35.60 -13.62 -17.49
N ALA A 61 -34.52 -13.44 -16.73
CA ALA A 61 -33.48 -12.46 -17.04
C ALA A 61 -32.78 -12.76 -18.39
N THR A 62 -32.47 -14.03 -18.65
CA THR A 62 -31.83 -14.46 -19.91
C THR A 62 -32.75 -14.28 -21.10
N LYS A 63 -34.06 -14.55 -20.95
CA LYS A 63 -35.02 -14.32 -22.04
C LYS A 63 -35.10 -12.85 -22.39
N CYS A 64 -35.28 -11.98 -21.39
CA CYS A 64 -35.38 -10.53 -21.60
C CYS A 64 -34.09 -9.94 -22.20
N SER A 65 -32.93 -10.30 -21.66
CA SER A 65 -31.66 -9.77 -22.16
C SER A 65 -31.35 -10.19 -23.60
N ARG A 66 -31.72 -11.42 -23.99
CA ARG A 66 -31.59 -11.89 -25.38
C ARG A 66 -32.46 -11.08 -26.34
N GLN A 67 -33.70 -10.76 -25.96
CA GLN A 67 -34.60 -9.94 -26.80
C GLN A 67 -34.05 -8.52 -26.96
N MET A 68 -33.44 -7.96 -25.91
CA MET A 68 -32.83 -6.62 -25.95
C MET A 68 -31.57 -6.54 -26.83
N ALA A 69 -30.85 -7.65 -27.03
CA ALA A 69 -29.54 -7.63 -27.69
C ALA A 69 -29.59 -7.06 -29.13
N GLU A 70 -30.64 -7.35 -29.90
CA GLU A 70 -30.77 -6.90 -31.30
C GLU A 70 -30.92 -5.39 -31.44
N GLN A 71 -31.41 -4.71 -30.40
CA GLN A 71 -31.65 -3.27 -30.42
C GLN A 71 -30.63 -2.47 -29.59
N ALA A 72 -29.74 -3.15 -28.86
CA ALA A 72 -28.81 -2.51 -27.92
C ALA A 72 -27.96 -1.41 -28.57
N ASP A 73 -27.51 -1.61 -29.82
CA ASP A 73 -26.73 -0.63 -30.59
C ASP A 73 -27.44 0.70 -30.82
N LYS A 74 -28.76 0.68 -30.94
CA LYS A 74 -29.57 1.88 -31.25
C LYS A 74 -29.92 2.69 -30.00
N HIS A 75 -29.94 2.06 -28.83
CA HIS A 75 -30.46 2.66 -27.61
C HIS A 75 -29.39 2.97 -26.56
N LEU A 76 -28.25 2.25 -26.55
CA LEU A 76 -27.21 2.41 -25.53
C LEU A 76 -26.09 3.35 -26.00
N SER A 77 -26.42 4.63 -26.22
CA SER A 77 -25.49 5.62 -26.74
C SER A 77 -24.43 6.06 -25.72
N THR A 78 -24.75 6.00 -24.42
CA THR A 78 -23.82 6.37 -23.34
C THR A 78 -22.82 5.27 -23.01
N LEU A 79 -23.19 4.00 -23.23
CA LEU A 79 -22.39 2.83 -22.82
C LEU A 79 -20.96 2.83 -23.40
N PRO A 80 -20.72 3.12 -24.69
CA PRO A 80 -19.36 3.21 -25.22
C PRO A 80 -18.49 4.27 -24.52
N GLY A 81 -19.05 5.44 -24.22
CA GLY A 81 -18.37 6.51 -23.51
C GLY A 81 -18.00 6.12 -22.08
N MET A 82 -18.94 5.49 -21.37
CA MET A 82 -18.70 4.95 -20.03
C MET A 82 -17.60 3.90 -20.04
N LEU A 83 -17.66 2.94 -20.97
CA LEU A 83 -16.65 1.88 -21.09
C LEU A 83 -15.26 2.42 -21.47
N SER A 84 -15.18 3.48 -22.28
CA SER A 84 -13.91 4.14 -22.58
C SER A 84 -13.25 4.66 -21.31
N ILE A 85 -13.99 5.40 -20.48
CA ILE A 85 -13.51 5.93 -19.19
C ILE A 85 -13.13 4.79 -18.24
N ILE A 86 -14.01 3.79 -18.07
CA ILE A 86 -13.76 2.65 -17.19
C ILE A 86 -12.47 1.92 -17.60
N ASN A 87 -12.26 1.68 -18.90
CA ASN A 87 -11.07 1.00 -19.40
C ASN A 87 -9.78 1.82 -19.24
N GLN A 88 -9.86 3.15 -19.33
CA GLN A 88 -8.70 4.03 -19.15
C GLN A 88 -8.28 4.14 -17.68
N MET A 89 -9.25 4.06 -16.77
CA MET A 89 -9.01 4.21 -15.33
C MET A 89 -8.72 2.88 -14.64
N ALA A 90 -9.25 1.76 -15.12
CA ALA A 90 -9.05 0.46 -14.51
C ALA A 90 -7.59 -0.01 -14.62
N PRO A 91 -7.03 -0.63 -13.57
CA PRO A 91 -7.66 -0.92 -12.29
C PRO A 91 -7.75 0.32 -11.37
N ALA A 92 -8.87 0.47 -10.67
CA ALA A 92 -9.10 1.60 -9.76
C ALA A 92 -10.21 1.31 -8.75
N LYS A 93 -10.28 2.11 -7.68
CA LYS A 93 -11.45 2.14 -6.79
C LYS A 93 -12.71 2.51 -7.59
N ALA A 94 -13.80 1.76 -7.40
CA ALA A 94 -15.06 1.98 -8.11
C ALA A 94 -15.58 3.40 -7.92
N GLU A 95 -15.56 3.91 -6.68
CA GLU A 95 -15.97 5.28 -6.34
C GLU A 95 -15.24 6.35 -7.16
N ARG A 96 -13.96 6.15 -7.47
CA ARG A 96 -13.15 7.08 -8.26
C ARG A 96 -13.62 7.14 -9.70
N ILE A 97 -13.97 5.99 -10.27
CA ILE A 97 -14.51 5.89 -11.63
C ILE A 97 -15.94 6.47 -11.67
N GLU A 98 -16.80 6.12 -10.71
CA GLU A 98 -18.17 6.65 -10.60
C GLU A 98 -18.17 8.17 -10.48
N ALA A 99 -17.30 8.74 -9.64
CA ALA A 99 -17.13 10.19 -9.55
C ALA A 99 -16.68 10.82 -10.88
N HIS A 100 -15.82 10.15 -11.64
CA HIS A 100 -15.35 10.64 -12.93
C HIS A 100 -16.46 10.56 -14.00
N LEU A 101 -17.26 9.49 -14.02
CA LEU A 101 -18.42 9.37 -14.91
C LEU A 101 -19.47 10.46 -14.63
N ARG A 102 -19.76 10.71 -13.35
CA ARG A 102 -20.65 11.81 -12.92
C ARG A 102 -20.14 13.17 -13.42
N ALA A 103 -18.85 13.44 -13.24
CA ALA A 103 -18.24 14.69 -13.70
C ALA A 103 -18.31 14.89 -15.23
N HIS A 104 -18.40 13.81 -16.00
CA HIS A 104 -18.58 13.84 -17.46
C HIS A 104 -20.05 13.78 -17.91
N GLY A 105 -21.01 13.84 -16.97
CA GLY A 105 -22.44 13.80 -17.28
C GLY A 105 -22.96 12.44 -17.73
N LEU A 106 -22.22 11.36 -17.47
CA LEU A 106 -22.56 9.99 -17.88
C LEU A 106 -23.41 9.22 -16.84
N GLY A 107 -23.85 9.92 -15.78
CA GLY A 107 -24.78 9.39 -14.78
C GLY A 107 -24.12 8.87 -13.50
N ASP A 108 -24.98 8.33 -12.63
CA ASP A 108 -24.67 7.87 -11.26
C ASP A 108 -24.85 6.36 -11.08
N ASP A 109 -25.02 5.64 -12.19
CA ASP A 109 -25.28 4.21 -12.16
C ASP A 109 -24.07 3.44 -11.64
N ALA A 110 -24.33 2.47 -10.76
CA ALA A 110 -23.29 1.61 -10.20
C ALA A 110 -22.57 0.80 -11.29
N LEU A 111 -21.24 0.71 -11.20
CA LEU A 111 -20.39 0.14 -12.26
C LEU A 111 -20.69 -1.33 -12.56
N GLU A 112 -21.20 -2.09 -11.60
CA GLU A 112 -21.62 -3.48 -11.79
C GLU A 112 -22.68 -3.58 -12.89
N GLY A 113 -23.67 -2.69 -12.87
CA GLY A 113 -24.75 -2.63 -13.88
C GLY A 113 -24.23 -2.34 -15.28
N VAL A 114 -23.32 -1.37 -15.37
CA VAL A 114 -22.68 -0.95 -16.62
C VAL A 114 -21.83 -2.09 -17.20
N LEU A 115 -21.00 -2.74 -16.36
CA LEU A 115 -20.16 -3.86 -16.77
C LEU A 115 -20.97 -5.11 -17.11
N ASN A 116 -22.08 -5.36 -16.41
CA ASN A 116 -23.01 -6.45 -16.73
C ASN A 116 -23.71 -6.22 -18.08
N ALA A 117 -24.14 -4.98 -18.37
CA ALA A 117 -24.67 -4.65 -19.70
C ALA A 117 -23.63 -4.83 -20.80
N ALA A 118 -22.39 -4.38 -20.57
CA ALA A 118 -21.30 -4.56 -21.53
C ALA A 118 -21.03 -6.03 -21.86
N LYS A 119 -21.02 -6.89 -20.83
CA LYS A 119 -20.90 -8.36 -20.98
C LYS A 119 -22.09 -8.93 -21.74
N GLN A 120 -23.31 -8.52 -21.38
CA GLN A 120 -24.54 -9.07 -21.94
C GLN A 120 -24.72 -8.73 -23.43
N PHE A 121 -24.28 -7.55 -23.85
CA PHE A 121 -24.40 -7.07 -25.23
C PHE A 121 -23.10 -7.21 -26.03
N ASN A 122 -22.22 -8.12 -25.59
CA ASN A 122 -20.95 -8.49 -26.24
C ASN A 122 -20.11 -7.28 -26.71
N ARG A 123 -20.03 -6.25 -25.87
CA ARG A 123 -19.10 -5.13 -26.11
C ARG A 123 -17.70 -5.62 -25.73
N VAL A 124 -16.89 -5.90 -26.75
CA VAL A 124 -15.60 -6.66 -26.73
C VAL A 124 -14.45 -5.97 -25.97
N GLY A 125 -14.74 -5.28 -24.86
CA GLY A 125 -13.71 -4.70 -23.98
C GLY A 125 -12.97 -5.76 -23.16
N LYS A 126 -11.93 -5.32 -22.44
CA LYS A 126 -11.31 -6.13 -21.37
C LYS A 126 -12.42 -6.61 -20.44
N HIS A 127 -12.39 -7.88 -20.02
CA HIS A 127 -13.39 -8.48 -19.13
C HIS A 127 -13.27 -7.95 -17.69
N LEU A 128 -13.43 -6.63 -17.52
CA LEU A 128 -13.41 -5.98 -16.22
C LEU A 128 -14.57 -6.49 -15.36
N ARG A 129 -14.33 -6.48 -14.06
CA ARG A 129 -15.35 -6.75 -13.06
C ARG A 129 -15.13 -5.86 -11.85
N VAL A 130 -16.20 -5.67 -11.08
CA VAL A 130 -16.08 -5.14 -9.73
C VAL A 130 -15.76 -6.29 -8.79
N ALA A 131 -14.69 -6.16 -8.03
CA ALA A 131 -14.33 -7.04 -6.92
C ALA A 131 -14.43 -6.26 -5.61
N THR A 132 -14.91 -6.92 -4.56
CA THR A 132 -14.94 -6.34 -3.21
C THR A 132 -13.76 -6.91 -2.43
N GLU A 133 -12.79 -6.06 -2.11
CA GLU A 133 -11.63 -6.39 -1.28
C GLU A 133 -11.57 -5.42 -0.11
N PHE A 134 -11.45 -5.93 1.14
CA PHE A 134 -11.44 -5.11 2.36
C PHE A 134 -12.66 -4.18 2.51
N ASN A 135 -13.86 -4.66 2.16
CA ASN A 135 -15.10 -3.88 2.16
C ASN A 135 -15.05 -2.64 1.24
N GLN A 136 -14.17 -2.65 0.24
CA GLN A 136 -14.03 -1.60 -0.77
C GLN A 136 -14.20 -2.22 -2.15
N ARG A 137 -14.86 -1.47 -3.05
CA ARG A 137 -15.11 -1.91 -4.43
C ARG A 137 -13.99 -1.44 -5.35
N PHE A 138 -13.44 -2.37 -6.12
CA PHE A 138 -12.42 -2.10 -7.14
C PHE A 138 -12.88 -2.62 -8.50
N VAL A 139 -12.71 -1.82 -9.54
CA VAL A 139 -12.77 -2.32 -10.91
C VAL A 139 -11.41 -2.89 -11.26
N ILE A 140 -11.36 -4.18 -11.56
CA ILE A 140 -10.11 -4.90 -11.81
C ILE A 140 -10.19 -5.75 -13.09
N LEU A 141 -9.02 -6.11 -13.61
CA LEU A 141 -8.89 -7.14 -14.64
C LEU A 141 -9.11 -8.54 -14.03
N PRO A 142 -9.49 -9.55 -14.83
CA PRO A 142 -9.77 -10.90 -14.34
C PRO A 142 -8.67 -11.54 -13.50
N ASP A 143 -7.42 -11.32 -13.89
CA ASP A 143 -6.19 -11.88 -13.32
C ASP A 143 -5.66 -11.13 -12.09
N MET A 144 -6.32 -10.05 -11.70
CA MET A 144 -5.92 -9.20 -10.57
C MET A 144 -6.63 -9.53 -9.25
N GLU A 145 -7.38 -10.62 -9.17
CA GLU A 145 -8.10 -10.99 -7.94
C GLU A 145 -7.12 -11.20 -6.77
N GLY A 146 -7.43 -10.56 -5.64
CA GLY A 146 -6.60 -10.61 -4.44
C GLY A 146 -5.29 -9.80 -4.57
N SER A 147 -5.14 -9.00 -5.62
CA SER A 147 -3.96 -8.14 -5.78
C SER A 147 -3.91 -7.05 -4.70
N ALA A 148 -5.03 -6.50 -4.23
CA ALA A 148 -5.02 -5.52 -3.15
C ALA A 148 -4.46 -6.14 -1.86
N ALA A 149 -4.86 -7.37 -1.55
CA ALA A 149 -4.35 -8.10 -0.39
C ALA A 149 -2.83 -8.36 -0.48
N LYS A 150 -2.34 -8.75 -1.67
CA LYS A 150 -0.89 -8.95 -1.92
C LYS A 150 -0.10 -7.65 -1.77
N VAL A 151 -0.61 -6.55 -2.34
CA VAL A 151 -0.02 -5.21 -2.25
C VAL A 151 0.08 -4.77 -0.78
N LEU A 152 -1.01 -4.83 -0.01
CA LEU A 152 -1.01 -4.45 1.41
C LEU A 152 -0.08 -5.32 2.26
N ALA A 153 -0.12 -6.64 2.07
CA ALA A 153 0.76 -7.56 2.79
C ALA A 153 2.24 -7.23 2.54
N LYS A 154 2.59 -6.93 1.28
CA LYS A 154 3.95 -6.53 0.94
C LYS A 154 4.32 -5.16 1.49
N ALA A 155 3.45 -4.16 1.36
CA ALA A 155 3.69 -2.81 1.87
C ALA A 155 3.97 -2.82 3.38
N ARG A 156 3.20 -3.60 4.15
CA ARG A 156 3.42 -3.78 5.59
C ARG A 156 4.77 -4.45 5.87
N LYS A 157 5.12 -5.48 5.11
CA LYS A 157 6.40 -6.19 5.26
C LYS A 157 7.61 -5.28 4.97
N LEU A 158 7.55 -4.49 3.90
CA LEU A 158 8.60 -3.52 3.56
C LEU A 158 8.71 -2.43 4.63
N THR A 159 7.58 -1.85 5.04
CA THR A 159 7.52 -0.85 6.11
C THR A 159 8.08 -1.39 7.42
N SER A 160 7.78 -2.64 7.80
CA SER A 160 8.33 -3.24 9.02
C SER A 160 9.86 -3.36 8.97
N ASN A 161 10.39 -3.71 7.79
CA ASN A 161 11.81 -3.96 7.60
C ASN A 161 12.66 -2.69 7.44
N VAL A 162 12.12 -1.63 6.84
CA VAL A 162 12.86 -0.42 6.45
C VAL A 162 12.37 0.83 7.16
N GLY A 163 11.15 0.80 7.68
CA GLY A 163 10.47 1.90 8.35
C GLY A 163 9.40 2.59 7.52
N MET A 164 9.55 2.57 6.20
CA MET A 164 8.65 3.16 5.22
C MET A 164 8.79 2.40 3.88
N THR A 165 7.85 2.61 2.96
CA THR A 165 7.79 1.92 1.67
C THR A 165 7.58 2.92 0.54
N ALA A 166 8.34 2.78 -0.55
CA ALA A 166 8.03 3.47 -1.79
C ALA A 166 6.92 2.73 -2.54
N VAL A 167 5.93 3.45 -3.06
CA VAL A 167 4.83 2.88 -3.87
C VAL A 167 5.36 2.12 -5.08
N ARG A 168 6.45 2.61 -5.68
CA ARG A 168 7.12 1.97 -6.82
C ARG A 168 7.64 0.56 -6.51
N ASP A 169 8.02 0.28 -5.26
CA ASP A 169 8.50 -1.05 -4.85
C ASP A 169 7.39 -2.12 -4.84
N LEU A 170 6.13 -1.68 -5.01
CA LEU A 170 4.94 -2.53 -5.03
C LEU A 170 4.48 -2.85 -6.46
N LEU A 171 5.06 -2.24 -7.49
CA LEU A 171 4.74 -2.51 -8.90
C LEU A 171 4.80 -4.00 -9.28
N PRO A 172 5.77 -4.81 -8.81
CA PRO A 172 5.83 -6.24 -9.15
C PRO A 172 4.60 -7.05 -8.71
N TYR A 173 3.78 -6.51 -7.80
CA TYR A 173 2.57 -7.15 -7.28
C TYR A 173 1.31 -6.80 -8.08
N VAL A 174 1.46 -5.96 -9.11
CA VAL A 174 0.40 -5.54 -10.03
C VAL A 174 0.91 -5.63 -11.48
N PRO A 175 1.25 -6.84 -11.98
CA PRO A 175 1.81 -7.01 -13.31
C PRO A 175 0.74 -6.84 -14.41
N GLY A 176 1.18 -6.71 -15.66
CA GLY A 176 0.29 -6.79 -16.83
C GLY A 176 -0.45 -5.50 -17.21
N ILE A 177 -0.17 -4.39 -16.54
CA ILE A 177 -0.77 -3.08 -16.83
C ILE A 177 0.27 -1.95 -16.92
N PRO A 178 -0.04 -0.83 -17.58
CA PRO A 178 0.82 0.36 -17.61
C PRO A 178 1.20 0.86 -16.21
N GLU A 179 2.47 1.24 -16.03
CA GLU A 179 3.01 1.66 -14.73
C GLU A 179 2.17 2.74 -14.05
N ARG A 180 1.74 3.76 -14.79
CA ARG A 180 0.90 4.84 -14.25
C ARG A 180 -0.39 4.31 -13.61
N GLN A 181 -1.09 3.41 -14.30
CA GLN A 181 -2.32 2.78 -13.79
C GLN A 181 -2.04 1.91 -12.57
N ALA A 182 -0.93 1.14 -12.59
CA ALA A 182 -0.51 0.34 -11.44
C ALA A 182 -0.24 1.20 -10.21
N LEU A 183 0.50 2.30 -10.35
CA LEU A 183 0.78 3.22 -9.24
C LEU A 183 -0.50 3.82 -8.66
N ASP A 184 -1.43 4.25 -9.51
CA ASP A 184 -2.70 4.82 -9.07
C ASP A 184 -3.58 3.79 -8.35
N TYR A 185 -3.58 2.54 -8.82
CA TYR A 185 -4.25 1.43 -8.14
C TYR A 185 -3.61 1.12 -6.78
N ILE A 186 -2.27 1.03 -6.71
CA ILE A 186 -1.55 0.77 -5.47
C ILE A 186 -1.85 1.86 -4.44
N ARG A 187 -1.95 3.14 -4.86
CA ARG A 187 -2.34 4.24 -3.97
C ARG A 187 -3.76 4.09 -3.46
N ASP A 188 -4.72 3.73 -4.31
CA ASP A 188 -6.10 3.46 -3.89
C ASP A 188 -6.14 2.30 -2.87
N VAL A 189 -5.36 1.25 -3.10
CA VAL A 189 -5.25 0.09 -2.20
C VAL A 189 -4.64 0.45 -0.85
N ILE A 190 -3.56 1.24 -0.83
CA ILE A 190 -2.94 1.70 0.42
C ILE A 190 -3.90 2.59 1.20
N ALA A 191 -4.65 3.46 0.50
CA ALA A 191 -5.61 4.38 1.11
C ALA A 191 -6.82 3.69 1.78
N ILE A 192 -6.99 2.37 1.60
CA ILE A 192 -7.96 1.59 2.37
C ILE A 192 -7.62 1.61 3.87
N ARG A 193 -6.33 1.69 4.22
CA ARG A 193 -5.89 1.64 5.61
C ARG A 193 -5.89 3.03 6.25
N GLU A 194 -6.61 3.14 7.37
CA GLU A 194 -6.70 4.38 8.16
C GLU A 194 -5.37 4.78 8.80
N ASP A 195 -4.50 3.80 9.12
CA ASP A 195 -3.19 4.05 9.70
C ASP A 195 -2.10 4.40 8.67
N ALA A 196 -2.44 4.45 7.38
CA ALA A 196 -1.51 4.78 6.31
C ALA A 196 -1.22 6.28 6.28
N VAL A 197 0.05 6.63 6.52
CA VAL A 197 0.52 8.01 6.53
C VAL A 197 1.42 8.27 5.32
N TRP A 198 0.92 9.09 4.41
CA TRP A 198 1.67 9.56 3.24
C TRP A 198 2.76 10.55 3.65
N LEU A 199 3.97 10.34 3.16
CA LEU A 199 5.17 11.07 3.60
C LEU A 199 5.60 12.17 2.62
N ASP A 200 4.99 12.22 1.43
CA ASP A 200 5.22 13.21 0.40
C ASP A 200 3.91 13.58 -0.30
N GLU A 201 3.84 14.79 -0.87
CA GLU A 201 2.64 15.30 -1.57
C GLU A 201 2.24 14.41 -2.75
N GLY A 202 3.22 13.85 -3.46
CA GLY A 202 3.00 12.95 -4.57
C GLY A 202 2.51 11.55 -4.20
N LYS A 203 2.33 11.25 -2.89
CA LYS A 203 1.93 9.95 -2.37
C LYS A 203 2.78 8.82 -2.96
N ASN A 204 4.09 8.98 -2.96
CA ASN A 204 5.05 8.00 -3.43
C ASN A 204 5.70 7.24 -2.29
N TRP A 205 5.62 7.75 -1.06
CA TRP A 205 6.16 7.15 0.15
C TRP A 205 5.08 7.08 1.22
N VAL A 206 5.02 5.93 1.88
CA VAL A 206 4.05 5.67 2.96
C VAL A 206 4.72 4.92 4.09
N TRP A 207 4.19 5.11 5.30
CA TRP A 207 4.36 4.16 6.38
C TRP A 207 3.03 3.94 7.09
N PHE A 208 2.97 2.93 7.96
CA PHE A 208 1.77 2.54 8.67
C PHE A 208 2.00 2.76 10.17
N SER A 209 1.27 3.71 10.74
CA SER A 209 1.48 4.21 12.11
C SER A 209 1.19 3.17 13.19
N GLU A 210 0.30 2.21 12.92
CA GLU A 210 -0.05 1.12 13.83
C GLU A 210 0.79 -0.15 13.60
N THR A 211 1.90 -0.07 12.86
CA THR A 211 2.74 -1.26 12.63
C THR A 211 3.39 -1.71 13.94
N PRO A 212 3.18 -2.95 14.39
CA PRO A 212 3.70 -3.42 15.68
C PRO A 212 5.24 -3.52 15.71
N ARG A 213 5.89 -3.61 14.54
CA ARG A 213 7.35 -3.69 14.41
C ARG A 213 7.84 -2.78 13.29
N ASN A 214 8.74 -1.87 13.62
CA ASN A 214 9.37 -0.98 12.65
C ASN A 214 10.86 -0.85 13.00
N ARG A 215 11.73 -1.42 12.17
CA ARG A 215 13.18 -1.45 12.42
C ARG A 215 13.82 -0.06 12.41
N LEU A 216 13.26 0.91 11.68
CA LEU A 216 13.74 2.29 11.73
C LEU A 216 13.42 2.93 13.07
N ILE A 217 12.21 2.72 13.61
CA ILE A 217 11.84 3.18 14.95
C ILE A 217 12.76 2.57 16.00
N THR A 218 13.02 1.25 15.95
CA THR A 218 13.96 0.60 16.86
C THR A 218 15.37 1.19 16.75
N CYS A 219 15.84 1.48 15.53
CA CYS A 219 17.11 2.16 15.29
C CYS A 219 17.12 3.56 15.92
N LEU A 220 16.10 4.37 15.66
CA LEU A 220 15.95 5.73 16.18
C LEU A 220 15.89 5.76 17.70
N HIS A 221 15.14 4.84 18.32
CA HIS A 221 15.10 4.71 19.77
C HIS A 221 16.48 4.42 20.35
N ARG A 222 17.26 3.52 19.75
CA ARG A 222 18.63 3.25 20.20
C ARG A 222 19.52 4.49 20.07
N MET A 223 19.52 5.10 18.88
CA MET A 223 20.36 6.26 18.59
C MET A 223 20.03 7.44 19.49
N LEU A 224 18.75 7.81 19.61
CA LEU A 224 18.32 8.93 20.42
C LEU A 224 18.44 8.62 21.91
N SER A 225 18.27 7.37 22.37
CA SER A 225 18.51 7.07 23.80
C SER A 225 19.96 7.32 24.23
N THR A 226 20.92 7.18 23.31
CA THR A 226 22.36 7.40 23.56
C THR A 226 22.80 8.82 23.26
N PHE A 227 22.41 9.39 22.12
CA PHE A 227 22.87 10.70 21.65
C PHE A 227 21.83 11.80 21.91
N SER A 228 22.28 12.99 22.30
CA SER A 228 21.41 14.17 22.48
C SER A 228 20.88 14.72 21.14
N SER A 229 21.60 14.48 20.05
CA SER A 229 21.18 14.77 18.67
C SER A 229 21.91 13.88 17.67
N VAL A 230 21.33 13.69 16.49
CA VAL A 230 21.91 12.91 15.37
C VAL A 230 21.59 13.61 14.06
N THR A 231 22.49 13.58 13.07
CA THR A 231 22.16 14.07 11.72
C THR A 231 21.27 13.07 10.97
N LEU A 232 20.49 13.54 9.98
CA LEU A 232 19.73 12.66 9.08
C LEU A 232 20.62 11.64 8.36
N GLU A 233 21.83 12.06 7.98
CA GLU A 233 22.81 11.16 7.36
C GLU A 233 23.33 10.11 8.35
N GLY A 234 23.57 10.49 9.60
CA GLY A 234 23.89 9.55 10.68
C GLY A 234 22.78 8.52 10.89
N ILE A 235 21.50 8.93 10.88
CA ILE A 235 20.36 8.01 10.95
C ILE A 235 20.37 7.05 9.76
N ARG A 236 20.58 7.55 8.53
CA ARG A 236 20.64 6.71 7.32
C ARG A 236 21.75 5.67 7.42
N GLN A 237 22.96 6.09 7.79
CA GLN A 237 24.09 5.20 7.97
C GLN A 237 23.82 4.17 9.07
N GLY A 238 23.33 4.61 10.24
CA GLY A 238 23.02 3.75 11.37
C GLY A 238 21.95 2.72 11.06
N ALA A 239 20.86 3.15 10.42
CA ALA A 239 19.78 2.27 9.96
C ALA A 239 20.31 1.23 8.97
N ASN A 240 21.08 1.64 7.96
CA ASN A 240 21.64 0.72 6.96
C ASN A 240 22.59 -0.32 7.58
N ARG A 241 23.37 0.06 8.61
CA ARG A 241 24.16 -0.93 9.38
C ARG A 241 23.26 -1.89 10.13
N TYR A 242 22.26 -1.36 10.83
CA TYR A 242 21.32 -2.12 11.62
C TYR A 242 20.52 -3.12 10.77
N TYR A 243 20.19 -2.75 9.53
CA TYR A 243 19.43 -3.58 8.59
C TYR A 243 20.17 -4.84 8.15
N ARG A 244 21.51 -4.81 8.12
CA ARG A 244 22.35 -5.97 7.79
C ARG A 244 22.25 -7.10 8.81
N LYS A 245 21.90 -6.80 10.06
CA LYS A 245 21.81 -7.81 11.12
C LYS A 245 20.78 -8.87 10.76
N GLY A 246 21.23 -10.11 10.60
CA GLY A 246 20.38 -11.28 10.32
C GLY A 246 19.74 -11.31 8.93
N ALA A 247 20.16 -10.45 8.01
CA ALA A 247 19.60 -10.38 6.66
C ALA A 247 20.53 -11.05 5.62
N LYS A 248 19.98 -11.93 4.78
CA LYS A 248 20.68 -12.47 3.60
C LYS A 248 20.91 -11.38 2.55
N THR A 249 19.88 -10.58 2.30
CA THR A 249 19.94 -9.37 1.46
C THR A 249 19.49 -8.21 2.33
N PRO A 250 20.41 -7.38 2.83
CA PRO A 250 20.08 -6.24 3.68
C PRO A 250 19.18 -5.25 2.95
N ALA A 251 18.20 -4.71 3.67
CA ALA A 251 17.45 -3.56 3.16
C ALA A 251 18.28 -2.28 3.31
N GLU A 252 17.92 -1.25 2.56
CA GLU A 252 18.54 0.07 2.63
C GLU A 252 17.47 1.17 2.76
N LEU A 253 17.77 2.17 3.57
CA LEU A 253 16.96 3.38 3.70
C LEU A 253 17.29 4.34 2.55
N LEU A 254 16.62 4.13 1.42
CA LEU A 254 16.78 4.92 0.19
C LEU A 254 15.89 6.17 0.14
N ALA A 255 15.03 6.37 1.13
CA ALA A 255 14.12 7.50 1.18
C ALA A 255 14.86 8.85 1.09
N PRO A 256 14.34 9.83 0.33
CA PRO A 256 14.89 11.19 0.31
C PRO A 256 14.88 11.84 1.71
N PRO A 257 15.79 12.78 2.02
CA PRO A 257 15.82 13.46 3.31
C PRO A 257 14.48 14.08 3.73
N ALA A 258 13.72 14.66 2.80
CA ALA A 258 12.40 15.23 3.05
C ALA A 258 11.38 14.17 3.52
N VAL A 259 11.42 12.98 2.93
CA VAL A 259 10.56 11.85 3.31
C VAL A 259 10.92 11.34 4.71
N ILE A 260 12.22 11.23 5.02
CA ILE A 260 12.68 10.85 6.37
C ILE A 260 12.25 11.90 7.40
N LYS A 261 12.34 13.20 7.07
CA LYS A 261 11.86 14.29 7.92
C LYS A 261 10.35 14.17 8.18
N SER A 262 9.55 13.94 7.15
CA SER A 262 8.10 13.72 7.24
C SER A 262 7.75 12.49 8.10
N PHE A 263 8.53 11.41 7.97
CA PHE A 263 8.40 10.22 8.82
C PHE A 263 8.67 10.56 10.30
N LEU A 264 9.74 11.29 10.60
CA LEU A 264 10.07 11.67 11.98
C LEU A 264 8.98 12.54 12.61
N LEU A 265 8.44 13.49 11.85
CA LEU A 265 7.34 14.35 12.29
C LEU A 265 6.07 13.53 12.58
N SER A 266 5.68 12.63 11.67
CA SER A 266 4.49 11.78 11.86
C SER A 266 4.67 10.72 12.95
N TRP A 267 5.90 10.27 13.22
CA TRP A 267 6.20 9.38 14.35
C TRP A 267 6.07 10.08 15.72
N GLY A 268 6.30 11.39 15.79
CA GLY A 268 5.99 12.22 16.95
C GLY A 268 6.94 12.11 18.16
N GLN A 269 7.88 11.15 18.16
CA GLN A 269 8.89 11.00 19.24
C GLN A 269 10.23 11.69 18.93
N ALA A 270 10.36 12.29 17.75
CA ALA A 270 11.54 13.04 17.36
C ALA A 270 11.18 14.29 16.56
N THR A 271 12.03 15.29 16.64
CA THR A 271 11.95 16.52 15.85
C THR A 271 13.15 16.60 14.92
N CYS A 272 13.00 17.20 13.74
CA CYS A 272 14.08 17.38 12.78
C CYS A 272 14.13 18.83 12.31
N SER A 273 15.26 19.51 12.53
CA SER A 273 15.49 20.89 12.08
C SER A 273 15.70 20.96 10.56
N ASP A 274 15.71 22.17 9.99
CA ASP A 274 16.00 22.37 8.56
C ASP A 274 17.45 21.99 8.20
N ALA A 275 18.39 22.17 9.14
CA ALA A 275 19.76 21.67 9.02
C ALA A 275 19.89 20.13 9.09
N GLY A 276 18.78 19.37 9.18
CA GLY A 276 18.79 17.91 9.24
C GLY A 276 19.29 17.35 10.57
N ILE A 277 19.16 18.10 11.66
CA ILE A 277 19.51 17.66 13.02
C ILE A 277 18.27 17.09 13.68
N VAL A 278 18.35 15.84 14.10
CA VAL A 278 17.27 15.10 14.75
C VAL A 278 17.50 15.06 16.25
N ARG A 279 16.46 15.36 17.03
CA ARG A 279 16.46 15.39 18.49
C ARG A 279 15.23 14.66 19.03
N LYS A 280 15.29 14.26 20.30
CA LYS A 280 14.14 13.75 21.05
C LYS A 280 13.05 14.80 21.09
N SER A 281 11.80 14.41 20.87
CA SER A 281 10.66 15.23 21.28
C SER A 281 10.37 15.03 22.78
N PRO A 282 9.53 15.89 23.41
CA PRO A 282 9.06 15.65 24.77
C PRO A 282 8.36 14.31 24.98
N ASN A 283 7.80 13.73 23.91
CA ASN A 283 7.09 12.45 23.92
C ASN A 283 8.02 11.24 23.69
N PHE A 284 9.33 11.46 23.61
CA PHE A 284 10.28 10.38 23.37
C PHE A 284 10.28 9.38 24.52
N ASN A 285 10.00 8.12 24.21
CA ASN A 285 10.07 7.02 25.16
C ASN A 285 11.40 6.26 24.98
N PRO A 286 12.34 6.30 25.95
CA PRO A 286 13.64 5.64 25.83
C PRO A 286 13.51 4.12 25.66
N SER A 287 14.37 3.54 24.83
CA SER A 287 14.41 2.10 24.65
C SER A 287 15.27 1.43 25.71
N LYS A 288 14.75 0.32 26.26
CA LYS A 288 15.51 -0.62 27.11
C LYS A 288 16.53 -1.46 26.30
N GLU A 289 16.54 -1.35 24.96
CA GLU A 289 17.32 -2.24 24.09
C GLU A 289 18.74 -1.77 23.78
N VAL A 290 19.19 -0.62 24.28
CA VAL A 290 20.61 -0.24 24.12
C VAL A 290 21.43 -1.16 25.01
N LEU A 291 22.17 -2.09 24.40
CA LEU A 291 23.00 -3.03 25.13
C LEU A 291 24.16 -2.29 25.81
N ASP A 292 24.46 -2.64 27.05
CA ASP A 292 25.59 -2.04 27.81
C ASP A 292 26.90 -2.13 27.03
N PHE A 293 27.09 -3.21 26.28
CA PHE A 293 28.25 -3.40 25.44
C PHE A 293 28.36 -2.36 24.31
N GLU A 294 27.25 -1.92 23.72
CA GLU A 294 27.25 -0.87 22.70
C GLU A 294 27.54 0.50 23.34
N ARG A 295 27.03 0.75 24.57
CA ARG A 295 27.32 1.99 25.33
C ARG A 295 28.80 2.12 25.65
N LEU A 296 29.43 1.05 26.16
CA LEU A 296 30.86 1.06 26.49
C LEU A 296 31.75 1.40 25.28
N ILE A 297 31.41 0.91 24.08
CA ILE A 297 32.13 1.28 22.85
C ILE A 297 31.97 2.77 22.56
N VAL A 298 30.73 3.28 22.62
CA VAL A 298 30.43 4.69 22.33
C VAL A 298 31.12 5.61 23.33
N ASP A 299 31.02 5.32 24.63
CA ASP A 299 31.62 6.11 25.71
C ASP A 299 33.14 6.17 25.55
N TYR A 300 33.77 5.03 25.23
CA TYR A 300 35.20 5.00 24.95
C TYR A 300 35.57 5.84 23.73
N ILE A 301 34.85 5.73 22.62
CA ILE A 301 35.11 6.56 21.44
C ILE A 301 35.01 8.05 21.78
N ILE A 302 33.97 8.45 22.54
CA ILE A 302 33.75 9.85 22.93
C ILE A 302 34.85 10.36 23.86
N SER A 303 35.40 9.51 24.74
CA SER A 303 36.48 9.90 25.65
C SER A 303 37.85 10.07 24.96
N ARG A 304 38.01 9.69 23.69
CA ARG A 304 39.28 9.82 22.97
C ARG A 304 39.44 11.20 22.31
N PRO A 305 40.67 11.74 22.25
CA PRO A 305 40.97 12.88 21.39
C PRO A 305 40.53 12.64 19.95
N GLY A 306 39.81 13.58 19.36
CA GLY A 306 39.27 13.46 18.00
C GLY A 306 38.01 12.58 17.88
N LYS A 307 37.49 12.01 18.98
CA LYS A 307 36.30 11.13 19.00
C LYS A 307 36.42 9.92 18.05
N VAL A 308 37.62 9.32 17.96
CA VAL A 308 37.93 8.14 17.12
C VAL A 308 38.65 7.08 17.95
N ALA A 309 38.34 5.80 17.71
CA ALA A 309 39.07 4.67 18.27
C ALA A 309 39.42 3.62 17.20
N ARG A 310 40.53 2.90 17.38
CA ARG A 310 40.91 1.77 16.51
C ARG A 310 40.31 0.46 16.99
N GLU A 311 40.02 -0.44 16.06
CA GLU A 311 39.41 -1.75 16.33
C GLU A 311 40.14 -2.52 17.44
N LYS A 312 41.46 -2.61 17.34
CA LYS A 312 42.30 -3.32 18.30
C LYS A 312 42.28 -2.68 19.69
N GLU A 313 42.15 -1.36 19.78
CA GLU A 313 42.03 -0.66 21.06
C GLU A 313 40.68 -0.99 21.72
N LEU A 314 39.60 -1.00 20.93
CA LEU A 314 38.27 -1.38 21.40
C LEU A 314 38.21 -2.86 21.80
N GLU A 315 38.83 -3.75 21.02
CA GLU A 315 38.88 -5.19 21.31
C GLU A 315 39.64 -5.45 22.62
N ASN A 316 40.84 -4.91 22.78
CA ASN A 316 41.66 -5.08 23.99
C ASN A 316 40.97 -4.57 25.26
N MET A 317 40.15 -3.52 25.16
CA MET A 317 39.44 -2.95 26.30
C MET A 317 38.21 -3.77 26.71
N LEU A 318 37.49 -4.34 25.74
CA LEU A 318 36.16 -4.92 25.96
C LEU A 318 36.12 -6.45 25.92
N VAL A 319 37.13 -7.07 25.32
CA VAL A 319 37.25 -8.52 25.15
C VAL A 319 38.49 -8.98 25.93
N PRO A 320 38.31 -9.62 27.11
CA PRO A 320 39.42 -10.17 27.87
C PRO A 320 40.23 -11.18 27.04
N GLU A 321 41.54 -11.24 27.27
CA GLU A 321 42.38 -12.30 26.72
C GLU A 321 41.95 -13.65 27.31
N ALA A 322 41.74 -14.64 26.44
CA ALA A 322 41.44 -16.00 26.87
C ALA A 322 42.76 -16.76 27.09
N GLU A 323 42.92 -17.37 28.26
CA GLU A 323 44.13 -18.11 28.65
C GLU A 323 44.41 -19.33 27.74
N ASP A 324 43.39 -19.86 27.07
CA ASP A 324 43.41 -21.14 26.36
C ASP A 324 43.28 -21.02 24.83
N LYS A 325 43.50 -19.82 24.25
CA LYS A 325 43.33 -19.52 22.82
C LYS A 325 41.90 -19.76 22.28
N THR A 326 40.90 -20.01 23.14
CA THR A 326 39.51 -20.08 22.69
C THR A 326 38.93 -18.66 22.49
N PRO A 327 38.06 -18.42 21.50
CA PRO A 327 37.44 -17.12 21.33
C PRO A 327 36.56 -16.77 22.54
N HIS A 328 36.93 -15.72 23.29
CA HIS A 328 36.15 -15.27 24.43
C HIS A 328 34.67 -15.03 24.05
N PRO A 329 33.67 -15.44 24.85
CA PRO A 329 32.24 -15.35 24.49
C PRO A 329 31.79 -13.93 24.07
N LYS A 330 32.42 -12.89 24.64
CA LYS A 330 32.17 -11.48 24.29
C LYS A 330 32.67 -11.09 22.89
N LYS A 331 33.59 -11.84 22.28
CA LYS A 331 34.16 -11.55 20.94
C LYS A 331 33.08 -11.51 19.86
N ARG A 332 32.09 -12.40 19.93
CA ARG A 332 30.94 -12.39 19.03
C ARG A 332 30.07 -11.14 19.21
N ASN A 333 29.83 -10.73 20.46
CA ASN A 333 29.06 -9.52 20.77
C ASN A 333 29.78 -8.26 20.30
N PHE A 334 31.11 -8.20 20.47
CA PHE A 334 31.97 -7.15 19.96
C PHE A 334 31.89 -7.03 18.44
N SER A 335 32.12 -8.13 17.72
CA SER A 335 32.02 -8.14 16.26
C SER A 335 30.61 -7.74 15.78
N ASN A 336 29.57 -8.22 16.46
CA ASN A 336 28.19 -7.84 16.15
C ASN A 336 27.93 -6.34 16.36
N ALA A 337 28.41 -5.76 17.47
CA ALA A 337 28.27 -4.33 17.76
C ALA A 337 29.00 -3.50 16.70
N LEU A 338 30.27 -3.82 16.42
CA LEU A 338 31.04 -3.09 15.40
C LEU A 338 30.44 -3.18 14.01
N ASN A 339 29.82 -4.30 13.64
CA ASN A 339 29.27 -4.48 12.30
C ASN A 339 27.86 -3.90 12.12
N TYR A 340 27.01 -4.05 13.15
CA TYR A 340 25.56 -3.86 13.02
C TYR A 340 24.98 -2.80 13.95
N SER A 341 25.74 -2.27 14.92
CA SER A 341 25.19 -1.25 15.81
C SER A 341 24.88 0.02 15.02
N PRO A 342 23.70 0.64 15.21
CA PRO A 342 23.40 1.94 14.62
C PRO A 342 24.16 3.08 15.33
N LEU A 343 24.79 2.81 16.48
CA LEU A 343 25.51 3.81 17.27
C LEU A 343 26.95 4.04 16.78
N ILE A 344 27.46 3.16 15.92
CA ILE A 344 28.88 3.10 15.54
C ILE A 344 29.02 3.22 14.02
N SER A 345 29.88 4.13 13.58
CA SER A 345 30.24 4.32 12.17
C SER A 345 31.72 4.03 11.94
N LYS A 346 32.07 3.71 10.69
CA LYS A 346 33.48 3.56 10.30
C LYS A 346 34.11 4.96 10.21
N GLY A 347 35.33 5.09 10.71
CA GLY A 347 36.15 6.29 10.58
C GLY A 347 36.72 6.45 9.17
N ARG A 348 37.60 7.44 9.01
CA ARG A 348 38.22 7.75 7.71
C ARG A 348 39.19 6.66 7.29
N ASN A 349 39.98 6.13 8.22
CA ASN A 349 40.96 5.08 7.93
C ASN A 349 40.41 3.69 8.25
N ARG A 350 40.99 2.68 7.61
CA ARG A 350 40.62 1.28 7.85
C ARG A 350 40.84 0.89 9.31
N GLY A 351 39.82 0.30 9.92
CA GLY A 351 39.86 -0.14 11.32
C GLY A 351 39.62 0.98 12.33
N GLU A 352 39.29 2.19 11.88
CA GLU A 352 38.82 3.27 12.76
C GLU A 352 37.30 3.22 12.90
N TYR A 353 36.82 3.59 14.08
CA TYR A 353 35.42 3.70 14.42
C TYR A 353 35.13 5.01 15.12
N ILE A 354 33.96 5.58 14.82
CA ILE A 354 33.42 6.81 15.40
C ILE A 354 32.02 6.58 15.93
N ALA A 355 31.57 7.44 16.85
CA ALA A 355 30.18 7.43 17.32
C ALA A 355 29.28 8.11 16.29
N ASN A 356 28.29 7.38 15.74
CA ASN A 356 27.46 7.79 14.60
C ASN A 356 26.52 8.99 14.87
N GLY A 357 26.42 9.44 16.13
CA GLY A 357 25.63 10.61 16.53
C GLY A 357 26.39 11.62 17.38
N ALA A 358 27.71 11.48 17.55
CA ALA A 358 28.49 12.45 18.28
C ALA A 358 28.79 13.66 17.39
N ILE A 359 27.83 14.57 17.30
CA ILE A 359 28.08 15.94 16.81
C ILE A 359 28.98 16.64 17.85
#